data_AF-A0A4D4KU43-F1
#
_entry.id   AF-A0A4D4KU43-F1
#
_cell.length_a   1.000
_cell.length_b   1.000
_cell.length_c   1.000
_cell.angle_alpha   90.00
_cell.angle_beta   90.00
_cell.angle_gamma   90.00
#
_symmetry.space_group_name_H-M   'P 1'
#
loop_
_entity.id
_entity.type
_entity.pdbx_description
1 polymer ?
#
loop_
_entity_poly.entity_id
_entity_poly.type
_entity_poly.pdbx_seq_one_letter_code
_entity_poly.pdbx_strand_id
1 'polypeptide(L)'
;MGLWDRALDGAGISDPRLREDYTRQRKLVAGYRRSSYLAARLLLPPPLLPHVIAATALMHRTDSLLDSGPAAERAGACAEWVKEVRDGLAGGESDHAAVRPLLHTVSAHPGMRGRVEDFLDTTAMELEFLENARDTTAIRGLLAHLLGEARERLSTSRGLVGLAPPEGRPLFRAMIEIELLTITAAVTKGPGLLRAPARPPLPATARVLLRERRGARHLR
;
A
#
# COMPACT_ATOMS: atom_id res chain seq x y z
N MET A 1 -22.56 -13.68 -10.47
CA MET A 1 -22.12 -12.51 -9.67
C MET A 1 -20.72 -12.75 -9.15
N GLY A 2 -19.76 -11.88 -9.49
CA GLY A 2 -18.34 -12.11 -9.19
C GLY A 2 -18.00 -11.97 -7.71
N LEU A 3 -16.82 -12.46 -7.29
CA LEU A 3 -16.30 -12.25 -5.93
C LEU A 3 -16.08 -10.75 -5.63
N TRP A 4 -15.74 -9.97 -6.66
CA TRP A 4 -15.57 -8.54 -6.55
C TRP A 4 -16.89 -7.80 -6.40
N ASP A 5 -17.91 -8.17 -7.17
CA ASP A 5 -19.23 -7.55 -7.06
C ASP A 5 -19.77 -7.74 -5.64
N ARG A 6 -19.69 -8.96 -5.11
CA ARG A 6 -20.06 -9.26 -3.72
C ARG A 6 -19.27 -8.45 -2.68
N ALA A 7 -18.00 -8.13 -2.95
CA ALA A 7 -17.19 -7.29 -2.07
C ALA A 7 -17.68 -5.84 -2.10
N LEU A 8 -18.02 -5.32 -3.28
CA LEU A 8 -18.61 -3.99 -3.44
C LEU A 8 -19.99 -3.90 -2.76
N ASP A 9 -20.84 -4.90 -2.94
CA ASP A 9 -22.17 -4.93 -2.32
C ASP A 9 -22.08 -5.04 -0.79
N GLY A 10 -21.21 -5.92 -0.31
CA GLY A 10 -20.95 -6.06 1.13
C GLY A 10 -20.35 -4.78 1.76
N ALA A 11 -19.74 -3.92 0.95
CA ALA A 11 -19.23 -2.61 1.36
C ALA A 11 -20.25 -1.46 1.17
N GLY A 12 -21.49 -1.76 0.75
CA GLY A 12 -22.53 -0.76 0.51
C GLY A 12 -22.34 0.08 -0.77
N ILE A 13 -21.45 -0.34 -1.69
CA ILE A 13 -21.10 0.43 -2.89
C ILE A 13 -22.08 0.08 -4.02
N SER A 14 -23.26 0.72 -4.04
CA SER A 14 -24.29 0.46 -5.05
C SER A 14 -24.21 1.38 -6.28
N ASP A 15 -23.73 2.61 -6.13
CA ASP A 15 -23.63 3.59 -7.23
C ASP A 15 -22.74 3.07 -8.38
N PRO A 16 -23.27 2.94 -9.62
CA PRO A 16 -22.51 2.48 -10.78
C PRO A 16 -21.22 3.26 -11.04
N ARG A 17 -21.22 4.59 -10.89
CA ARG A 17 -20.02 5.43 -11.14
C ARG A 17 -18.94 5.10 -10.13
N LEU A 18 -19.29 5.02 -8.85
CA LEU A 18 -18.37 4.65 -7.78
C LEU A 18 -17.84 3.21 -7.92
N ARG A 19 -18.68 2.25 -8.32
CA ARG A 19 -18.24 0.86 -8.59
C ARG A 19 -17.21 0.79 -9.71
N GLU A 20 -17.38 1.60 -10.74
CA GLU A 20 -16.43 1.70 -11.84
C GLU A 20 -15.09 2.29 -11.38
N ASP A 21 -15.13 3.36 -10.57
CA ASP A 21 -13.94 3.99 -9.97
C ASP A 21 -13.14 3.01 -9.10
N TYR A 22 -13.81 2.29 -8.18
CA TYR A 22 -13.16 1.22 -7.40
C TYR A 22 -12.59 0.10 -8.27
N THR A 23 -13.28 -0.25 -9.35
CA THR A 23 -12.82 -1.31 -10.27
C THR A 23 -11.59 -0.87 -11.06
N ARG A 24 -11.50 0.40 -11.46
CA ARG A 24 -10.27 0.99 -12.02
C ARG A 24 -9.12 0.91 -11.04
N GLN A 25 -9.31 1.37 -9.81
CA GLN A 25 -8.29 1.32 -8.75
C GLN A 25 -7.85 -0.12 -8.45
N ARG A 26 -8.79 -1.09 -8.43
CA ARG A 26 -8.46 -2.51 -8.26
C ARG A 26 -7.51 -3.01 -9.35
N LYS A 27 -7.78 -2.71 -10.62
CA LYS A 27 -6.93 -3.11 -11.74
C LYS A 27 -5.53 -2.51 -11.61
N LEU A 28 -5.47 -1.23 -11.23
CA LEU A 28 -4.23 -0.51 -10.98
C LEU A 28 -3.43 -1.19 -9.85
N VAL A 29 -4.02 -1.36 -8.66
CA VAL A 29 -3.39 -2.01 -7.48
C VAL A 29 -2.93 -3.44 -7.75
N ALA A 30 -3.74 -4.23 -8.46
CA ALA A 30 -3.36 -5.58 -8.85
C ALA A 30 -2.14 -5.60 -9.81
N GLY A 31 -1.93 -4.53 -10.59
CA GLY A 31 -0.83 -4.40 -11.54
C GLY A 31 0.53 -4.19 -10.87
N TYR A 32 0.63 -3.20 -9.97
CA TYR A 32 1.93 -2.76 -9.41
C TYR A 32 2.31 -3.43 -8.08
N ARG A 33 1.35 -3.90 -7.26
CA ARG A 33 1.60 -4.60 -5.97
C ARG A 33 0.90 -5.95 -5.90
N ARG A 34 1.22 -6.84 -6.83
CA ARG A 34 0.59 -8.18 -6.97
C ARG A 34 0.53 -8.96 -5.65
N SER A 35 1.63 -9.05 -4.92
CA SER A 35 1.70 -9.82 -3.67
C SER A 35 0.81 -9.23 -2.57
N SER A 36 0.88 -7.91 -2.37
CA SER A 36 0.07 -7.20 -1.36
C SER A 36 -1.42 -7.23 -1.73
N TYR A 37 -1.76 -7.09 -3.01
CA TYR A 37 -3.12 -7.26 -3.51
C TYR A 37 -3.66 -8.67 -3.22
N LEU A 38 -2.87 -9.70 -3.50
CA LEU A 38 -3.28 -11.08 -3.21
C LEU A 38 -3.42 -11.32 -1.70
N ALA A 39 -2.52 -10.77 -0.88
CA ALA A 39 -2.63 -10.85 0.57
C ALA A 39 -3.94 -10.24 1.06
N ALA A 40 -4.24 -9.00 0.68
CA ALA A 40 -5.47 -8.30 1.03
C ALA A 40 -6.71 -9.09 0.59
N ARG A 41 -6.73 -9.54 -0.67
CA ARG A 41 -7.86 -10.30 -1.23
C ARG A 41 -8.11 -11.65 -0.54
N LEU A 42 -7.05 -12.31 -0.06
CA LEU A 42 -7.15 -13.65 0.54
C LEU A 42 -7.44 -13.63 2.04
N LEU A 43 -7.01 -12.58 2.72
CA LEU A 43 -6.94 -12.54 4.19
C LEU A 43 -7.95 -11.57 4.82
N LEU A 44 -8.44 -10.57 4.07
CA LEU A 44 -9.44 -9.64 4.58
C LEU A 44 -10.87 -10.17 4.42
N PRO A 45 -11.80 -9.73 5.27
CA PRO A 45 -13.23 -9.73 4.97
C PRO A 45 -13.50 -9.06 3.61
N PRO A 46 -14.35 -9.65 2.74
CA PRO A 46 -14.65 -9.06 1.43
C PRO A 46 -15.11 -7.60 1.46
N PRO A 47 -15.96 -7.15 2.41
CA PRO A 47 -16.38 -5.74 2.50
C PRO A 47 -15.24 -4.74 2.72
N LEU A 48 -14.12 -5.14 3.33
CA LEU A 48 -12.99 -4.25 3.59
C LEU A 48 -12.07 -4.08 2.38
N LEU A 49 -12.13 -5.00 1.40
CA LEU A 49 -11.21 -5.01 0.28
C LEU A 49 -11.30 -3.74 -0.60
N PRO A 50 -12.48 -3.21 -0.97
CA PRO A 50 -12.56 -1.98 -1.75
C PRO A 50 -11.88 -0.80 -1.06
N HIS A 51 -12.10 -0.64 0.25
CA HIS A 51 -11.53 0.44 1.04
C HIS A 51 -10.01 0.38 1.12
N VAL A 52 -9.44 -0.81 1.31
CA VAL A 52 -7.98 -1.02 1.28
C VAL A 52 -7.42 -0.71 -0.10
N ILE A 53 -8.12 -1.08 -1.17
CA ILE A 53 -7.73 -0.74 -2.55
C ILE A 53 -7.70 0.78 -2.76
N ALA A 54 -8.71 1.52 -2.29
CA ALA A 54 -8.74 2.97 -2.42
C ALA A 54 -7.59 3.66 -1.68
N ALA A 55 -7.31 3.24 -0.44
CA ALA A 55 -6.16 3.75 0.32
C ALA A 55 -4.83 3.45 -0.39
N THR A 56 -4.66 2.23 -0.88
CA THR A 56 -3.43 1.81 -1.58
C THR A 56 -3.26 2.58 -2.90
N ALA A 57 -4.37 2.86 -3.61
CA ALA A 57 -4.36 3.63 -4.85
C ALA A 57 -4.03 5.11 -4.62
N LEU A 58 -4.52 5.72 -3.54
CA LEU A 58 -4.11 7.06 -3.11
C LEU A 58 -2.59 7.13 -2.93
N MET A 59 -2.05 6.24 -2.08
CA MET A 59 -0.62 6.22 -1.75
C MET A 59 0.22 6.10 -3.03
N HIS A 60 -0.12 5.14 -3.90
CA HIS A 60 0.63 4.93 -5.12
C HIS A 60 0.53 6.09 -6.12
N ARG A 61 -0.62 6.79 -6.19
CA ARG A 61 -0.75 7.97 -7.03
C ARG A 61 0.15 9.08 -6.52
N THR A 62 0.20 9.30 -5.21
CA THR A 62 1.11 10.27 -4.58
C THR A 62 2.57 9.91 -4.86
N ASP A 63 2.98 8.66 -4.61
CA ASP A 63 4.34 8.17 -4.93
C ASP A 63 4.69 8.39 -6.40
N SER A 64 3.77 8.06 -7.32
CA SER A 64 4.02 8.17 -8.76
C SER A 64 4.26 9.62 -9.20
N LEU A 65 3.59 10.59 -8.57
CA LEU A 65 3.80 12.02 -8.84
C LEU A 65 5.15 12.52 -8.32
N LEU A 66 5.63 11.96 -7.21
CA LEU A 66 6.94 12.28 -6.63
C LEU A 66 8.10 11.60 -7.39
N ASP A 67 7.87 10.41 -7.94
CA ASP A 67 8.90 9.59 -8.57
C ASP A 67 9.01 9.80 -10.10
N SER A 68 7.93 10.20 -10.77
CA SER A 68 7.84 10.21 -12.24
C SER A 68 7.75 11.62 -12.82
N GLY A 69 8.23 11.78 -14.06
CA GLY A 69 8.21 13.05 -14.78
C GLY A 69 9.41 13.96 -14.48
N PRO A 70 9.46 15.15 -15.11
CA PRO A 70 10.53 16.12 -14.92
C PRO A 70 10.60 16.59 -13.46
N ALA A 71 11.78 16.58 -12.85
CA ALA A 71 11.96 16.94 -11.44
C ALA A 71 11.36 18.32 -11.07
N ALA A 72 11.47 19.28 -12.00
CA ALA A 72 10.93 20.63 -11.83
C ALA A 72 9.39 20.69 -11.71
N GLU A 73 8.68 19.69 -12.25
CA GLU A 73 7.21 19.67 -12.29
C GLU A 73 6.60 18.85 -11.15
N ARG A 74 7.36 17.93 -10.54
CA ARG A 74 6.85 16.96 -9.55
C ARG A 74 6.27 17.63 -8.32
N ALA A 75 6.94 18.66 -7.79
CA ALA A 75 6.48 19.39 -6.62
C ALA A 75 5.13 20.07 -6.88
N GLY A 76 4.96 20.70 -8.05
CA GLY A 76 3.71 21.34 -8.47
C GLY A 76 2.58 20.32 -8.65
N ALA A 77 2.84 19.24 -9.38
CA ALA A 77 1.84 18.19 -9.62
C ALA A 77 1.42 17.48 -8.32
N CYS A 78 2.37 17.26 -7.39
CA CYS A 78 2.07 16.73 -6.07
C CYS A 78 1.23 17.73 -5.25
N ALA A 79 1.58 19.02 -5.23
CA ALA A 79 0.82 20.03 -4.51
C ALA A 79 -0.62 20.16 -5.02
N GLU A 80 -0.83 20.13 -6.34
CA GLU A 80 -2.16 20.13 -6.94
C GLU A 80 -2.96 18.88 -6.55
N TRP A 81 -2.33 17.70 -6.57
CA TRP A 81 -2.96 16.46 -6.15
C TRP A 81 -3.34 16.47 -4.66
N VAL A 82 -2.43 16.90 -3.79
CA VAL A 82 -2.69 17.03 -2.34
C VAL A 82 -3.85 17.99 -2.10
N LYS A 83 -3.86 19.14 -2.81
CA LYS A 83 -4.96 20.10 -2.74
C LYS A 83 -6.29 19.48 -3.16
N GLU A 84 -6.34 18.79 -4.30
CA GLU A 84 -7.56 18.10 -4.78
C GLU A 84 -8.10 17.09 -3.75
N VAL A 85 -7.21 16.31 -3.13
CA VAL A 85 -7.62 15.36 -2.07
C VAL A 85 -8.15 16.10 -0.84
N ARG A 86 -7.47 17.17 -0.40
CA ARG A 86 -7.91 17.97 0.77
C ARG A 86 -9.24 18.68 0.52
N ASP A 87 -9.41 19.28 -0.65
CA ASP A 87 -10.65 19.95 -1.03
C ASP A 87 -11.81 18.94 -1.06
N GLY A 88 -11.59 17.76 -1.64
CA GLY A 88 -12.57 16.67 -1.62
C GLY A 88 -12.89 16.17 -0.21
N LEU A 89 -11.88 16.07 0.66
CA LEU A 89 -12.10 15.72 2.07
C LEU A 89 -12.87 16.82 2.82
N ALA A 90 -12.62 18.09 2.55
CA ALA A 90 -13.32 19.21 3.19
C ALA A 90 -14.78 19.30 2.72
N GLY A 91 -15.02 19.17 1.41
CA GLY A 91 -16.36 19.24 0.82
C GLY A 91 -17.19 17.96 0.94
N GLY A 92 -16.54 16.81 1.10
CA GLY A 92 -17.19 15.49 1.14
C GLY A 92 -17.54 14.92 -0.24
N GLU A 93 -17.25 15.64 -1.32
CA GLU A 93 -17.49 15.26 -2.71
C GLU A 93 -16.32 15.66 -3.61
N SER A 94 -16.19 15.02 -4.77
CA SER A 94 -15.20 15.37 -5.80
C SER A 94 -15.62 14.80 -7.15
N ASP A 95 -15.35 15.55 -8.23
CA ASP A 95 -15.50 15.05 -9.59
C ASP A 95 -14.31 14.22 -10.07
N HIS A 96 -13.23 14.18 -9.29
CA HIS A 96 -12.05 13.41 -9.60
C HIS A 96 -12.26 11.91 -9.31
N ALA A 97 -12.22 11.09 -10.37
CA ALA A 97 -12.44 9.63 -10.30
C ALA A 97 -11.50 8.89 -9.34
N ALA A 98 -10.27 9.38 -9.16
CA ALA A 98 -9.34 8.79 -8.18
C ALA A 98 -9.64 9.18 -6.72
N VAL A 99 -10.39 10.26 -6.48
CA VAL A 99 -10.67 10.80 -5.14
C VAL A 99 -12.01 10.28 -4.61
N ARG A 100 -13.05 10.13 -5.45
CA ARG A 100 -14.36 9.62 -5.02
C ARG A 100 -14.30 8.31 -4.19
N PRO A 101 -13.56 7.26 -4.58
CA PRO A 101 -13.44 6.05 -3.76
C PRO A 101 -12.80 6.29 -2.39
N LEU A 102 -11.89 7.26 -2.29
CA LEU A 102 -11.28 7.65 -1.02
C LEU A 102 -12.30 8.35 -0.13
N LEU A 103 -13.08 9.30 -0.67
CA LEU A 103 -14.12 10.01 0.09
C LEU A 103 -15.18 9.05 0.63
N HIS A 104 -15.67 8.13 -0.23
CA HIS A 104 -16.57 7.06 0.20
C HIS A 104 -15.93 6.20 1.31
N THR A 105 -14.64 5.87 1.17
CA THR A 105 -13.92 5.09 2.18
C THR A 105 -13.81 5.82 3.52
N VAL A 106 -13.52 7.12 3.50
CA VAL A 106 -13.47 7.95 4.72
C VAL A 106 -14.85 8.10 5.34
N SER A 107 -15.91 8.22 4.54
CA SER A 107 -17.29 8.25 5.04
C SER A 107 -17.68 6.93 5.72
N ALA A 108 -17.36 5.79 5.10
CA ALA A 108 -17.61 4.46 5.66
C ALA A 108 -16.71 4.13 6.87
N HIS A 109 -15.51 4.72 6.93
CA HIS A 109 -14.53 4.50 8.01
C HIS A 109 -13.96 5.85 8.51
N PRO A 110 -14.69 6.61 9.35
CA PRO A 110 -14.31 7.98 9.73
C PRO A 110 -12.91 8.12 10.34
N GLY A 111 -12.43 7.08 11.05
CA GLY A 111 -11.07 7.04 11.60
C GLY A 111 -9.95 7.02 10.54
N MET A 112 -10.27 6.91 9.25
CA MET A 112 -9.28 7.02 8.17
C MET A 112 -8.94 8.46 7.81
N ARG A 113 -9.80 9.46 8.10
CA ARG A 113 -9.55 10.86 7.73
C ARG A 113 -8.20 11.35 8.26
N GLY A 114 -7.99 11.27 9.57
CA GLY A 114 -6.75 11.74 10.19
C GLY A 114 -5.52 11.02 9.62
N ARG A 115 -5.61 9.70 9.36
CA ARG A 115 -4.50 8.95 8.75
C ARG A 115 -4.18 9.38 7.31
N VAL A 116 -5.20 9.79 6.56
CA VAL A 116 -5.00 10.33 5.20
C VAL A 116 -4.36 11.71 5.30
N GLU A 117 -4.81 12.56 6.20
CA GLU A 117 -4.24 13.89 6.43
C GLU A 117 -2.77 13.78 6.88
N ASP A 118 -2.48 12.93 7.88
CA ASP A 118 -1.11 12.64 8.34
C ASP A 118 -0.20 12.16 7.19
N PHE A 119 -0.71 11.26 6.34
CA PHE A 119 0.03 10.80 5.16
C PHE A 119 0.35 11.96 4.21
N LEU A 120 -0.62 12.82 3.90
CA LEU A 120 -0.42 13.95 3.01
C LEU A 120 0.58 14.97 3.60
N ASP A 121 0.57 15.19 4.92
CA ASP A 121 1.56 16.04 5.60
C ASP A 121 2.98 15.49 5.44
N THR A 122 3.17 14.18 5.62
CA THR A 122 4.50 13.56 5.42
C THR A 122 5.01 13.66 3.99
N THR A 123 4.12 13.58 2.99
CA THR A 123 4.50 13.64 1.57
C THR A 123 5.00 15.00 1.13
N ALA A 124 4.63 16.08 1.84
CA ALA A 124 5.13 17.43 1.54
C ALA A 124 6.58 17.65 1.98
N MET A 125 7.14 16.75 2.81
CA MET A 125 8.49 16.88 3.38
C MET A 125 9.56 16.10 2.58
N GLU A 126 9.18 15.12 1.77
CA GLU A 126 10.11 14.24 1.06
C GLU A 126 10.39 14.75 -0.37
N LEU A 127 11.43 15.56 -0.54
CA LEU A 127 12.00 15.80 -1.88
C LEU A 127 13.49 16.11 -1.83
N GLU A 128 14.32 15.09 -1.60
CA GLU A 128 15.75 15.10 -1.92
C GLU A 128 16.28 13.66 -1.85
N PHE A 129 16.76 13.05 -2.95
CA PHE A 129 17.52 11.79 -2.84
C PHE A 129 18.49 11.46 -3.99
N LEU A 130 19.53 10.73 -3.59
CA LEU A 130 20.77 10.30 -4.26
C LEU A 130 20.75 10.13 -5.78
N GLU A 131 21.42 11.04 -6.48
CA GLU A 131 21.74 10.90 -7.89
C GLU A 131 23.00 10.04 -8.10
N ASN A 132 22.94 9.17 -9.13
CA ASN A 132 24.04 8.44 -9.79
C ASN A 132 24.25 6.94 -9.48
N ALA A 133 23.47 6.31 -8.58
CA ALA A 133 23.42 4.84 -8.40
C ALA A 133 24.78 4.10 -8.49
N ARG A 134 25.85 4.67 -7.91
CA ARG A 134 27.21 4.15 -8.02
C ARG A 134 27.44 3.03 -7.01
N ASP A 135 28.02 1.92 -7.47
CA ASP A 135 28.41 0.82 -6.61
C ASP A 135 29.75 1.12 -5.94
N THR A 136 29.71 1.66 -4.72
CA THR A 136 30.89 2.01 -3.91
C THR A 136 30.85 1.29 -2.56
N THR A 137 31.98 1.17 -1.89
CA THR A 137 32.04 0.61 -0.52
C THR A 137 31.11 1.35 0.44
N ALA A 138 31.02 2.68 0.32
CA ALA A 138 30.11 3.49 1.12
C ALA A 138 28.64 3.15 0.85
N ILE A 139 28.23 3.01 -0.42
CA ILE A 139 26.86 2.65 -0.79
C ILE A 139 26.52 1.21 -0.36
N ARG A 140 27.47 0.27 -0.48
CA ARG A 140 27.28 -1.10 0.04
C ARG A 140 27.09 -1.11 1.56
N GLY A 141 27.89 -0.32 2.30
CA GLY A 141 27.76 -0.14 3.74
C GLY A 141 26.41 0.47 4.13
N LEU A 142 25.98 1.50 3.41
CA LEU A 142 24.67 2.14 3.60
C LEU A 142 23.52 1.15 3.35
N LEU A 143 23.54 0.40 2.24
CA LEU A 143 22.52 -0.60 1.93
C LEU A 143 22.44 -1.68 3.02
N ALA A 144 23.59 -2.18 3.49
CA ALA A 144 23.62 -3.17 4.57
C ALA A 144 23.03 -2.62 5.87
N HIS A 145 23.37 -1.38 6.22
CA HIS A 145 22.85 -0.70 7.40
C HIS A 145 21.33 -0.51 7.32
N LEU A 146 20.83 0.07 6.22
CA LEU A 146 19.40 0.32 6.02
C LEU A 146 18.57 -0.98 5.99
N LEU A 147 19.08 -2.04 5.37
CA LEU A 147 18.41 -3.35 5.38
C LEU A 147 18.41 -3.99 6.78
N GLY A 148 19.47 -3.78 7.56
CA GLY A 148 19.53 -4.20 8.97
C GLY A 148 18.50 -3.46 9.82
N GLU A 149 18.44 -2.14 9.69
CA GLU A 149 17.48 -1.31 10.41
C GLU A 149 16.02 -1.66 10.03
N ALA A 150 15.75 -1.82 8.73
CA ALA A 150 14.43 -2.23 8.26
C ALA A 150 14.02 -3.61 8.83
N ARG A 151 14.95 -4.56 8.93
CA ARG A 151 14.69 -5.88 9.53
C ARG A 151 14.35 -5.77 11.00
N GLU A 152 15.10 -4.98 11.77
CA GLU A 152 14.84 -4.74 13.19
C GLU A 152 13.45 -4.11 13.38
N ARG A 153 13.18 -2.99 12.69
CA ARG A 153 11.89 -2.29 12.77
C ARG A 153 10.70 -3.21 12.43
N LEU A 154 10.80 -4.00 11.36
CA LEU A 154 9.76 -4.97 11.01
C LEU A 154 9.63 -6.09 12.05
N SER A 155 10.74 -6.55 12.63
CA SER A 155 10.71 -7.58 13.66
C SER A 155 10.02 -7.07 14.94
N THR A 156 10.32 -5.85 15.36
CA THR A 156 9.62 -5.16 16.46
C THR A 156 8.13 -4.97 16.16
N SER A 157 7.78 -4.63 14.92
CA SER A 157 6.39 -4.40 14.52
C SER A 157 5.49 -5.63 14.70
N ARG A 158 6.05 -6.85 14.80
CA ARG A 158 5.28 -8.07 15.09
C ARG A 158 4.50 -7.97 16.40
N GLY A 159 5.05 -7.29 17.41
CA GLY A 159 4.37 -7.05 18.68
C GLY A 159 3.14 -6.16 18.54
N LEU A 160 3.11 -5.28 17.53
CA LEU A 160 2.01 -4.35 17.28
C LEU A 160 0.80 -5.02 16.60
N VAL A 161 0.96 -6.21 16.03
CA VAL A 161 -0.14 -6.96 15.38
C VAL A 161 -1.30 -7.19 16.34
N GLY A 162 -1.03 -7.35 17.65
CA GLY A 162 -2.07 -7.49 18.67
C GLY A 162 -3.02 -6.30 18.76
N LEU A 163 -2.56 -5.10 18.37
CA LEU A 163 -3.34 -3.86 18.39
C LEU A 163 -4.31 -3.77 17.21
N ALA A 164 -4.10 -4.54 16.14
CA ALA A 164 -5.03 -4.57 15.01
C ALA A 164 -6.33 -5.31 15.37
N PRO A 165 -7.48 -4.91 14.80
CA PRO A 165 -8.71 -5.67 14.89
C PRO A 165 -8.51 -7.13 14.45
N PRO A 166 -9.18 -8.10 15.09
CA PRO A 166 -8.98 -9.52 14.82
C PRO A 166 -9.04 -9.89 13.33
N GLU A 167 -9.91 -9.23 12.55
CA GLU A 167 -10.09 -9.53 11.13
C GLU A 167 -8.89 -9.08 10.27
N GLY A 168 -8.14 -8.07 10.73
CA GLY A 168 -6.97 -7.52 10.03
C GLY A 168 -5.65 -8.22 10.38
N ARG A 169 -5.57 -8.88 11.55
CA ARG A 169 -4.32 -9.49 12.04
C ARG A 169 -3.65 -10.47 11.06
N PRO A 170 -4.39 -11.37 10.37
CA PRO A 170 -3.76 -12.28 9.40
C PRO A 170 -3.07 -11.54 8.25
N LEU A 171 -3.67 -10.44 7.77
CA LEU A 171 -3.05 -9.61 6.74
C LEU A 171 -1.75 -8.98 7.26
N PHE A 172 -1.77 -8.35 8.44
CA PHE A 172 -0.58 -7.70 9.00
C PHE A 172 0.57 -8.68 9.23
N ARG A 173 0.29 -9.88 9.77
CA ARG A 173 1.32 -10.93 9.90
C ARG A 173 1.90 -11.35 8.56
N ALA A 174 1.03 -11.58 7.57
CA ALA A 174 1.48 -11.96 6.24
C ALA A 174 2.34 -10.87 5.61
N MET A 175 1.94 -9.60 5.71
CA MET A 175 2.70 -8.48 5.17
C MET A 175 4.07 -8.35 5.83
N ILE A 176 4.16 -8.39 7.16
CA ILE A 176 5.44 -8.34 7.88
C ILE A 176 6.37 -9.47 7.42
N GLU A 177 5.86 -10.70 7.29
CA GLU A 177 6.68 -11.83 6.86
C GLU A 177 7.09 -11.74 5.38
N ILE A 178 6.20 -11.26 4.50
CA ILE A 178 6.52 -11.00 3.10
C ILE A 178 7.62 -9.94 3.00
N GLU A 179 7.58 -8.86 3.78
CA GLU A 179 8.63 -7.84 3.77
C GLU A 179 9.96 -8.36 4.33
N LEU A 180 9.94 -9.22 5.35
CA LEU A 180 11.15 -9.89 5.82
C LEU A 180 11.75 -10.84 4.77
N LEU A 181 10.92 -11.51 3.96
CA LEU A 181 11.37 -12.26 2.79
C LEU A 181 11.96 -11.33 1.72
N THR A 182 11.38 -10.15 1.49
CA THR A 182 11.91 -9.14 0.57
C THR A 182 13.27 -8.64 1.02
N ILE A 183 13.44 -8.31 2.32
CA ILE A 183 14.73 -7.91 2.89
C ILE A 183 15.78 -9.01 2.70
N THR A 184 15.40 -10.26 2.97
CA THR A 184 16.31 -11.40 2.78
C THR A 184 16.75 -11.52 1.32
N ALA A 185 15.82 -11.38 0.37
CA ALA A 185 16.14 -11.34 -1.05
C ALA A 185 17.00 -10.13 -1.44
N ALA A 186 16.80 -8.97 -0.80
CA ALA A 186 17.58 -7.75 -1.01
C ALA A 186 19.03 -7.91 -0.55
N VAL A 187 19.24 -8.48 0.64
CA VAL A 187 20.58 -8.81 1.16
C VAL A 187 21.32 -9.74 0.19
N THR A 188 20.65 -10.79 -0.28
CA THR A 188 21.25 -11.72 -1.27
C THR A 188 21.55 -11.03 -2.60
N LYS A 189 20.72 -10.07 -3.03
CA LYS A 189 20.91 -9.35 -4.29
C LYS A 189 22.07 -8.34 -4.25
N GLY A 190 22.39 -7.81 -3.07
CA GLY A 190 23.51 -6.89 -2.86
C GLY A 190 23.47 -5.66 -3.80
N PRO A 191 24.58 -5.31 -4.48
CA PRO A 191 24.65 -4.11 -5.33
C PRO A 191 23.72 -4.17 -6.55
N GLY A 192 23.18 -5.35 -6.89
CA GLY A 192 22.13 -5.48 -7.90
C GLY A 192 20.85 -4.70 -7.57
N LEU A 193 20.68 -4.26 -6.31
CA LEU A 193 19.60 -3.34 -5.89
C LEU A 193 19.67 -1.97 -6.59
N LEU A 194 20.87 -1.51 -6.96
CA LEU A 194 21.07 -0.25 -7.69
C LEU A 194 20.51 -0.28 -9.11
N ARG A 195 20.21 -1.48 -9.63
CA ARG A 195 19.69 -1.68 -11.00
C ARG A 195 18.23 -2.09 -11.01
N ALA A 196 17.77 -2.80 -9.98
CA ALA A 196 16.38 -3.24 -9.88
C ALA A 196 16.00 -3.59 -8.44
N PRO A 197 14.73 -3.46 -8.05
CA PRO A 197 14.27 -3.84 -6.72
C PRO A 197 14.39 -5.36 -6.48
N ALA A 198 14.52 -5.76 -5.21
CA ALA A 198 14.35 -7.15 -4.80
C ALA A 198 12.87 -7.51 -4.72
N ARG A 199 12.57 -8.80 -4.85
CA ARG A 199 11.20 -9.34 -4.74
C ARG A 199 11.23 -10.57 -3.84
N PRO A 200 10.20 -10.79 -3.01
CA PRO A 200 10.13 -11.98 -2.18
C PRO A 200 9.96 -13.23 -3.06
N PRO A 201 10.54 -14.38 -2.68
CA PRO A 201 10.39 -15.62 -3.45
C PRO A 201 8.94 -16.08 -3.48
N LEU A 202 8.38 -16.27 -4.68
CA LEU A 202 6.97 -16.64 -4.86
C LEU A 202 6.54 -17.89 -4.06
N PRO A 203 7.34 -18.99 -3.99
CA PRO A 203 6.95 -20.16 -3.21
C PRO A 203 6.86 -19.88 -1.71
N ALA A 204 7.78 -19.05 -1.18
CA ALA A 204 7.77 -18.66 0.21
C ALA A 204 6.57 -17.75 0.51
N THR A 205 6.32 -16.74 -0.33
CA THR A 205 5.13 -15.88 -0.24
C THR A 205 3.83 -16.69 -0.26
N ALA A 206 3.70 -17.65 -1.18
CA ALA A 206 2.50 -18.50 -1.26
C ALA A 206 2.28 -19.31 0.03
N ARG A 207 3.37 -19.85 0.63
CA ARG A 207 3.31 -20.60 1.89
C ARG A 207 2.80 -19.73 3.04
N VAL A 208 3.28 -18.48 3.15
CA VAL A 208 2.82 -17.50 4.14
C VAL A 208 1.32 -17.25 4.00
N LEU A 209 0.88 -16.94 2.77
CA LEU A 209 -0.54 -16.64 2.51
C LEU A 209 -1.45 -17.84 2.80
N LEU A 210 -1.03 -19.06 2.46
CA LEU A 210 -1.79 -20.27 2.74
C LEU A 210 -1.91 -20.53 4.26
N ARG A 211 -0.82 -20.32 5.01
CA ARG A 211 -0.80 -20.50 6.47
C ARG A 211 -1.77 -19.53 7.15
N GLU A 212 -1.66 -18.24 6.86
CA GLU A 212 -2.54 -17.23 7.47
C GLU A 212 -4.00 -17.41 7.05
N ARG A 213 -4.26 -17.83 5.80
CA ARG A 213 -5.61 -18.11 5.33
C ARG A 213 -6.25 -19.30 6.03
N ARG A 214 -5.48 -20.37 6.30
CA ARG A 214 -5.97 -21.53 7.08
C ARG A 214 -6.29 -21.10 8.50
N GLY A 215 -5.38 -20.38 9.16
CA GLY A 215 -5.60 -19.85 10.51
C GLY A 215 -6.84 -18.96 10.61
N ALA A 216 -7.03 -18.05 9.65
CA ALA A 216 -8.19 -17.14 9.63
C ALA A 216 -9.54 -17.86 9.40
N ARG A 217 -9.54 -19.01 8.72
CA ARG A 217 -10.74 -19.83 8.51
C ARG A 217 -11.15 -20.63 9.73
N HIS A 218 -10.22 -20.96 10.63
CA HIS A 218 -10.52 -21.67 11.87
C HIS A 218 -11.10 -20.76 12.96
N LEU A 219 -11.05 -19.44 12.78
CA LEU A 219 -11.55 -18.41 13.70
C LEU A 219 -12.92 -17.83 13.29
N ARG A 220 -13.49 -18.29 12.17
CA ARG A 220 -14.81 -17.89 11.65
C ARG A 220 -15.77 -19.05 11.78
#